data_AF-A0AA48KDK3-F1
#
_entry.id   AF-A0AA48KDK3-F1
#
_cell.length_a   1.000
_cell.length_b   1.000
_cell.length_c   1.000
_cell.angle_alpha   90.00
_cell.angle_beta   90.00
_cell.angle_gamma   90.00
#
_symmetry.space_group_name_H-M   'P 1'
#
loop_
_entity.id
_entity.type
_entity.pdbx_description
1 polymer ?
#
loop_
_entity_poly.entity_id
_entity_poly.type
_entity_poly.pdbx_seq_one_letter_code
_entity_poly.pdbx_strand_id
1 'polypeptide(L)'
;MSLNLHFQGETVLTKIIDKSNTRTWVLSLICNILFFTAYYYNFSSGTNGIRNASNPNEPITILNCLYFSITTITTLGYGDYIPLGYGRLFASFEVISGIIIMAIIVSKLASDRTSTLIKLLYTSDNERRLSSFFIAIEECGKGLKNAMLNHDHISKMRYIEELETIVANLNHYYGYQLRVGAIGEGWAKKGSLKVARTIIRAAEFASMAGMEAFATPREQSRIERLMRQIKKTLALLYQEDQPDIFIPINNRIQRIFDHYNKSKINNEQIHYYSEITPELVKSVNNLLPLQPWPKNIHKTIASKLRISNRLCHKIIDSIINPSQAQASTGDVILEADQE
;
A
#
# COMPACT_ATOMS: atom_id res chain seq x y z
N MET A 1 23.84 3.03 17.13
CA MET A 1 23.54 4.30 17.83
C MET A 1 22.19 4.78 17.31
N SER A 2 21.12 4.27 17.92
CA SER A 2 19.73 4.53 17.55
C SER A 2 19.33 5.92 18.04
N LEU A 3 19.06 6.84 17.11
CA LEU A 3 18.35 8.08 17.41
C LEU A 3 16.90 7.73 17.76
N ASN A 4 16.66 7.44 19.04
CA ASN A 4 15.35 7.54 19.64
C ASN A 4 14.99 9.03 19.66
N LEU A 5 14.35 9.50 18.60
CA LEU A 5 13.54 10.72 18.62
C LEU A 5 12.27 10.41 19.42
N HIS A 6 12.46 10.23 20.73
CA HIS A 6 11.39 10.20 21.71
C HIS A 6 10.91 11.65 21.81
N PHE A 7 9.81 11.97 21.11
CA PHE A 7 9.06 13.19 21.36
C PHE A 7 8.47 13.08 22.78
N GLN A 8 9.30 13.36 23.80
CA GLN A 8 8.86 13.54 25.18
C GLN A 8 8.23 14.93 25.28
N GLY A 9 6.95 15.00 24.94
CA GLY A 9 6.14 16.22 25.07
C GLY A 9 4.65 15.95 25.31
N GLU A 10 4.24 14.70 25.56
CA GLU A 10 2.86 14.43 25.94
C GLU A 10 2.68 14.71 27.43
N THR A 11 2.04 15.83 27.75
CA THR A 11 1.60 16.11 29.12
C THR A 11 0.61 15.03 29.55
N VAL A 12 0.53 14.74 30.86
CA VAL A 12 -0.44 13.75 31.39
C VAL A 12 -1.87 14.06 30.91
N LEU A 13 -2.18 15.34 30.71
CA LEU A 13 -3.45 15.82 30.18
C LEU A 13 -3.73 15.31 28.76
N THR A 14 -2.76 15.36 27.84
CA THR A 14 -2.97 14.92 26.45
C THR A 14 -3.26 13.42 26.40
N LYS A 15 -2.58 12.60 27.20
CA LYS A 15 -2.85 11.15 27.27
C LYS A 15 -4.24 10.81 27.81
N ILE A 16 -4.68 11.53 28.85
CA ILE A 16 -6.01 11.35 29.43
C ILE A 16 -7.09 11.74 28.43
N ILE A 17 -6.87 12.88 27.77
CA ILE A 17 -7.73 13.34 26.69
C ILE A 17 -7.73 12.24 25.62
N ASP A 18 -6.63 11.92 24.98
CA ASP A 18 -6.55 10.95 23.86
C ASP A 18 -7.22 9.61 24.14
N LYS A 19 -7.07 9.03 25.34
CA LYS A 19 -7.72 7.76 25.71
C LYS A 19 -9.24 7.87 25.91
N SER A 20 -9.75 9.03 26.30
CA SER A 20 -11.17 9.24 26.60
C SER A 20 -12.01 9.44 25.32
N ASN A 21 -13.24 8.92 25.34
CA ASN A 21 -14.18 9.03 24.22
C ASN A 21 -14.86 10.40 24.25
N THR A 22 -15.19 11.00 23.11
CA THR A 22 -15.94 12.27 23.04
C THR A 22 -17.24 12.21 23.86
N ARG A 23 -17.90 11.05 23.86
CA ARG A 23 -19.11 10.79 24.65
C ARG A 23 -18.92 11.01 26.15
N THR A 24 -17.76 10.69 26.72
CA THR A 24 -17.54 10.85 28.17
C THR A 24 -17.54 12.32 28.56
N TRP A 25 -16.96 13.18 27.72
CA TRP A 25 -16.92 14.62 27.98
C TRP A 25 -18.28 15.29 27.78
N VAL A 26 -19.06 14.86 26.79
CA VAL A 26 -20.45 15.31 26.62
C VAL A 26 -21.30 14.93 27.83
N LEU A 27 -21.15 13.71 28.34
CA LEU A 27 -21.82 13.28 29.56
C LEU A 27 -21.36 14.09 30.78
N SER A 28 -20.06 14.35 30.92
CA SER A 28 -19.54 15.21 31.98
C SER A 28 -20.12 16.63 31.95
N LEU A 29 -20.33 17.20 30.75
CA LEU A 29 -20.97 18.50 30.60
C LEU A 29 -22.44 18.47 31.05
N ILE A 30 -23.20 17.45 30.65
CA ILE A 30 -24.59 17.28 31.09
C ILE A 30 -24.66 17.09 32.62
N CYS A 31 -23.78 16.25 33.18
CA CYS A 31 -23.69 16.05 34.62
C CYS A 31 -23.33 17.35 35.36
N ASN A 32 -22.45 18.18 34.81
CA ASN A 32 -22.07 19.48 35.37
C ASN A 32 -23.28 20.43 35.42
N ILE A 33 -24.03 20.55 34.31
CA ILE A 33 -25.26 21.36 34.24
C ILE A 33 -26.29 20.87 35.27
N LEU A 34 -26.53 19.56 35.34
CA LEU A 34 -27.48 18.99 36.29
C LEU A 34 -27.03 19.20 37.75
N PHE A 35 -25.73 19.13 38.02
CA PHE A 35 -25.17 19.39 39.35
C PHE A 35 -25.41 20.84 39.81
N PHE A 36 -25.10 21.82 38.96
CA PHE A 36 -25.35 23.23 39.28
C PHE A 36 -26.85 23.56 39.33
N THR A 37 -27.66 22.98 38.44
CA THR A 37 -29.12 23.08 38.48
C THR A 37 -29.68 22.56 39.81
N ALA A 38 -29.22 21.40 40.27
CA ALA A 38 -29.63 20.83 41.55
C ALA A 38 -29.18 21.71 42.72
N TYR A 39 -27.95 22.26 42.67
CA TYR A 39 -27.46 23.22 43.67
C TYR A 39 -28.38 24.45 43.74
N TYR A 40 -28.64 25.14 42.62
CA TYR A 40 -29.47 26.35 42.64
C TYR A 40 -30.91 26.07 43.08
N TYR A 41 -31.47 24.90 42.74
CA TYR A 41 -32.81 24.52 43.18
C TYR A 41 -32.87 24.29 44.70
N ASN A 42 -31.93 23.53 45.27
CA ASN A 42 -31.90 23.26 46.72
C ASN A 42 -31.71 24.54 47.55
N PHE A 43 -30.94 25.50 47.03
CA PHE A 43 -30.69 26.77 47.71
C PHE A 43 -31.61 27.92 47.28
N SER A 44 -32.61 27.65 46.42
CA SER A 44 -33.55 28.65 45.90
C SER A 44 -34.46 29.26 46.97
N SER A 45 -34.82 28.49 48.00
CA SER A 45 -35.63 28.97 49.13
C SER A 45 -34.85 29.83 50.13
N GLY A 46 -33.53 29.94 49.96
CA GLY A 46 -32.63 30.71 50.84
C GLY A 46 -32.01 31.94 50.17
N THR A 47 -31.04 32.56 50.82
CA THR A 47 -30.34 33.77 50.32
C THR A 47 -29.20 33.48 49.34
N ASN A 48 -28.93 32.20 49.04
CA ASN A 48 -27.74 31.75 48.31
C ASN A 48 -28.02 31.11 46.93
N GLY A 49 -29.29 31.07 46.51
CA GLY A 49 -29.72 30.54 45.22
C GLY A 49 -29.76 31.58 44.10
N ILE A 50 -30.73 31.44 43.20
CA ILE A 50 -31.00 32.39 42.12
C ILE A 50 -32.29 33.16 42.38
N ARG A 51 -32.43 34.34 41.77
CA ARG A 51 -33.66 35.16 41.83
C ARG A 51 -33.93 35.80 40.48
N ASN A 52 -35.20 35.94 40.13
CA ASN A 52 -35.62 36.74 38.97
C ASN A 52 -35.32 38.23 39.24
N ALA A 53 -34.62 38.89 38.31
CA ALA A 53 -34.22 40.28 38.42
C ALA A 53 -35.40 41.26 38.27
N SER A 54 -36.38 40.93 37.41
CA SER A 54 -37.56 41.75 37.13
C SER A 54 -38.68 41.54 38.14
N ASN A 55 -38.87 40.31 38.63
CA ASN A 55 -39.90 39.97 39.62
C ASN A 55 -39.31 39.17 40.80
N PRO A 56 -38.79 39.85 41.84
CA PRO A 56 -38.13 39.23 42.99
C PRO A 56 -38.97 38.21 43.77
N ASN A 57 -40.31 38.31 43.69
CA ASN A 57 -41.25 37.47 44.43
C ASN A 57 -41.71 36.24 43.63
N GLU A 58 -41.22 36.07 42.39
CA GLU A 58 -41.56 34.91 41.58
C GLU A 58 -40.98 33.62 42.18
N PRO A 59 -41.79 32.54 42.31
CA PRO A 59 -41.28 31.26 42.76
C PRO A 59 -40.33 30.65 41.73
N ILE A 60 -39.12 30.29 42.16
CA ILE A 60 -38.12 29.66 41.29
C ILE A 60 -38.46 28.18 41.09
N THR A 61 -38.62 27.77 39.83
CA THR A 61 -38.83 26.37 39.45
C THR A 61 -37.50 25.70 39.05
N ILE A 62 -37.48 24.36 39.00
CA ILE A 62 -36.33 23.58 38.51
C ILE A 62 -35.94 23.99 37.08
N LEU A 63 -36.93 24.30 36.23
CA LEU A 63 -36.68 24.74 34.86
C LEU A 63 -35.97 26.09 34.80
N ASN A 64 -36.30 27.02 35.71
CA ASN A 64 -35.61 28.31 35.81
C ASN A 64 -34.14 28.12 36.22
N CYS A 65 -33.87 27.21 37.16
CA CYS A 65 -32.49 26.84 37.54
C CYS A 65 -31.72 26.18 36.40
N LEU A 66 -32.37 25.28 35.65
CA LEU A 66 -31.77 24.62 34.50
C LEU A 66 -31.43 25.61 33.40
N TYR A 67 -32.36 26.53 33.11
CA TYR A 67 -32.15 27.61 32.16
C TYR A 67 -31.01 28.54 32.60
N PHE A 68 -30.95 28.94 33.87
CA PHE A 68 -29.84 29.74 34.39
C PHE A 68 -28.50 29.01 34.24
N SER A 69 -28.45 27.70 34.56
CA SER A 69 -27.23 26.89 34.41
C SER A 69 -26.78 26.79 32.95
N ILE A 70 -27.71 26.53 32.02
CA ILE A 70 -27.43 26.47 30.57
C ILE A 70 -26.92 27.83 30.06
N THR A 71 -27.56 28.94 30.42
CA THR A 71 -27.16 30.28 29.96
C THR A 71 -25.83 30.73 30.58
N THR A 72 -25.53 30.28 31.81
CA THR A 72 -24.27 30.56 32.50
C THR A 72 -23.12 29.76 31.90
N ILE A 73 -23.27 28.44 31.73
CA ILE A 73 -22.22 27.57 31.18
C ILE A 73 -21.91 27.89 29.70
N THR A 74 -22.91 28.36 28.95
CA THR A 74 -22.74 28.83 27.56
C THR A 74 -22.24 30.27 27.46
N THR A 75 -21.99 30.94 28.59
CA THR A 75 -21.54 32.33 28.68
C THR A 75 -22.50 33.36 28.06
N LEU A 76 -23.76 32.98 27.78
CA LEU A 76 -24.79 33.89 27.26
C LEU A 76 -25.22 34.90 28.31
N GLY A 77 -25.54 34.42 29.53
CA GLY A 77 -25.83 35.25 30.70
C GLY A 77 -26.84 36.39 30.46
N TYR A 78 -28.07 36.08 30.04
CA TYR A 78 -29.09 37.09 29.71
C TYR A 78 -29.42 38.06 30.86
N GLY A 79 -29.19 37.66 32.11
CA GLY A 79 -29.32 38.53 33.30
C GLY A 79 -30.75 38.65 33.83
N ASP A 80 -31.68 37.88 33.30
CA ASP A 80 -33.05 37.71 33.81
C ASP A 80 -33.07 36.99 35.17
N TYR A 81 -32.15 36.05 35.38
CA TYR A 81 -31.87 35.45 36.68
C TYR A 81 -30.49 35.84 37.17
N ILE A 82 -30.39 36.24 38.44
CA ILE A 82 -29.14 36.64 39.07
C ILE A 82 -28.82 35.76 40.29
N PRO A 83 -27.55 35.36 40.48
CA PRO A 83 -27.14 34.60 41.64
C PRO A 83 -26.97 35.51 42.87
N LEU A 84 -27.33 34.99 44.05
CA LEU A 84 -27.28 35.70 45.32
C LEU A 84 -26.30 35.07 46.30
N GLY A 85 -25.73 35.88 47.20
CA GLY A 85 -24.83 35.41 48.24
C GLY A 85 -23.69 34.53 47.70
N TYR A 86 -23.54 33.33 48.26
CA TYR A 86 -22.56 32.34 47.82
C TYR A 86 -22.83 31.77 46.42
N GLY A 87 -24.05 31.89 45.88
CA GLY A 87 -24.39 31.50 44.52
C GLY A 87 -23.55 32.22 43.45
N ARG A 88 -23.01 33.42 43.75
CA ARG A 88 -22.09 34.13 42.84
C ARG A 88 -20.76 33.41 42.66
N LEU A 89 -20.24 32.79 43.72
CA LEU A 89 -19.02 31.99 43.64
C LEU A 89 -19.28 30.71 42.85
N PHE A 90 -20.41 30.04 43.08
CA PHE A 90 -20.80 28.85 42.32
C PHE A 90 -21.01 29.16 40.84
N ALA A 91 -21.66 30.27 40.49
CA ALA A 91 -21.79 30.72 39.11
C ALA A 91 -20.41 30.99 38.47
N SER A 92 -19.46 31.53 39.23
CA SER A 92 -18.08 31.72 38.75
C SER A 92 -17.38 30.39 38.48
N PHE A 93 -17.53 29.41 39.38
CA PHE A 93 -17.00 28.05 39.17
C PHE A 93 -17.68 27.33 38.01
N GLU A 94 -18.99 27.53 37.84
CA GLU A 94 -19.76 26.97 36.74
C GLU A 94 -19.21 27.45 35.40
N VAL A 95 -19.01 28.76 35.22
CA VAL A 95 -18.40 29.33 34.00
C VAL A 95 -16.99 28.76 33.75
N ILE A 96 -16.13 28.73 34.78
CA ILE A 96 -14.77 28.20 34.63
C ILE A 96 -14.81 26.72 34.23
N SER A 97 -15.63 25.91 34.90
CA SER A 97 -15.74 24.48 34.60
C SER A 97 -16.36 24.24 33.21
N GLY A 98 -17.35 25.04 32.81
CA GLY A 98 -17.97 25.01 31.50
C GLY A 98 -16.99 25.30 30.37
N ILE A 99 -16.20 26.38 30.50
CA ILE A 99 -15.19 26.75 29.51
C ILE A 99 -14.15 25.64 29.36
N ILE A 100 -13.68 25.06 30.47
CA ILE A 100 -12.70 23.96 30.44
C ILE A 100 -13.28 22.74 29.73
N ILE A 101 -14.49 22.30 30.09
CA ILE A 101 -15.12 21.12 29.49
C ILE A 101 -15.41 21.35 28.00
N MET A 102 -15.92 22.53 27.63
CA MET A 102 -16.18 22.90 26.24
C MET A 102 -14.91 22.93 25.41
N ALA A 103 -13.81 23.50 25.93
CA ALA A 103 -12.52 23.50 25.25
C ALA A 103 -12.04 22.07 24.98
N ILE A 104 -12.14 21.16 25.96
CA ILE A 104 -11.76 19.75 25.79
C ILE A 104 -12.62 19.07 24.73
N ILE A 105 -13.94 19.29 24.72
CA ILE A 105 -14.86 18.72 23.72
C ILE A 105 -14.47 19.17 22.30
N VAL A 106 -14.22 20.47 22.10
CA VAL A 106 -13.83 21.02 20.80
C VAL A 106 -12.49 20.46 20.35
N SER A 107 -11.47 20.46 21.22
CA SER A 107 -10.16 19.87 20.92
C SER A 107 -10.26 18.40 20.56
N LYS A 108 -11.12 17.65 21.27
CA LYS A 108 -11.35 16.24 20.98
C LYS A 108 -12.00 15.99 19.63
N LEU A 109 -13.07 16.73 19.34
CA LEU A 109 -13.75 16.61 18.06
C LEU A 109 -12.82 16.92 16.89
N ALA A 110 -11.95 17.93 17.04
CA ALA A 110 -10.93 18.26 16.04
C ALA A 110 -9.86 17.17 15.91
N SER A 111 -9.36 16.62 17.04
CA SER A 111 -8.36 15.56 17.06
C SER A 111 -8.85 14.26 16.44
N ASP A 112 -10.06 13.83 16.77
CA ASP A 112 -10.66 12.59 16.24
C ASP A 112 -10.88 12.68 14.72
N ARG A 113 -11.35 13.84 14.23
CA ARG A 113 -11.49 14.10 12.79
C ARG A 113 -10.14 14.08 12.08
N THR A 114 -9.14 14.75 12.64
CA THR A 114 -7.79 14.82 12.06
C THR A 114 -7.15 13.44 12.03
N SER A 115 -7.25 12.67 13.11
CA SER A 115 -6.72 11.30 13.20
C SER A 115 -7.38 10.37 12.20
N THR A 116 -8.71 10.46 12.04
CA THR A 116 -9.45 9.67 11.04
C THR A 116 -9.01 10.03 9.62
N LEU A 117 -8.89 11.33 9.32
CA LEU A 117 -8.47 11.80 8.00
C LEU A 117 -7.03 11.36 7.69
N ILE A 118 -6.10 11.50 8.64
CA ILE A 118 -4.71 11.04 8.48
C ILE A 118 -4.68 9.54 8.22
N LYS A 119 -5.45 8.74 8.98
CA LYS A 119 -5.55 7.29 8.78
C LYS A 119 -6.06 6.95 7.38
N LEU A 120 -7.11 7.61 6.91
CA LEU A 120 -7.66 7.42 5.56
C LEU A 120 -6.65 7.81 4.48
N LEU A 121 -6.02 8.98 4.58
CA LEU A 121 -4.99 9.42 3.63
C LEU A 121 -3.83 8.42 3.58
N TYR A 122 -3.36 8.01 4.74
CA TYR A 122 -2.23 7.10 4.86
C TYR A 122 -2.55 5.72 4.26
N THR A 123 -3.71 5.14 4.56
CA THR A 123 -4.14 3.86 3.96
C THR A 123 -4.32 3.95 2.45
N SER A 124 -4.90 5.06 1.95
CA SER A 124 -5.09 5.31 0.52
C SER A 124 -3.76 5.48 -0.22
N ASP A 125 -2.82 6.26 0.32
CA ASP A 125 -1.49 6.44 -0.26
C ASP A 125 -0.74 5.11 -0.33
N ASN A 126 -0.82 4.32 0.73
CA ASN A 126 -0.20 2.99 0.76
C ASN A 126 -0.81 2.05 -0.29
N GLU A 127 -2.14 1.99 -0.37
CA GLU A 127 -2.82 1.15 -1.36
C GLU A 127 -2.44 1.56 -2.79
N ARG A 128 -2.39 2.87 -3.06
CA ARG A 128 -1.99 3.45 -4.34
C ARG A 128 -0.56 3.08 -4.69
N ARG A 129 0.40 3.24 -3.78
CA ARG A 129 1.82 2.90 -4.00
C ARG A 129 2.03 1.40 -4.23
N LEU A 130 1.37 0.56 -3.45
CA LEU A 130 1.41 -0.89 -3.68
C LEU A 130 0.79 -1.28 -5.03
N SER A 131 -0.25 -0.55 -5.46
CA SER A 131 -0.83 -0.71 -6.81
C SER A 131 0.15 -0.32 -7.90
N SER A 132 0.86 0.81 -7.75
CA SER A 132 1.82 1.23 -8.76
C SER A 132 2.98 0.24 -8.90
N PHE A 133 3.44 -0.38 -7.81
CA PHE A 133 4.44 -1.45 -7.91
C PHE A 133 3.90 -2.68 -8.65
N PHE A 134 2.67 -3.10 -8.38
CA PHE A 134 2.06 -4.22 -9.10
C PHE A 134 1.95 -3.93 -10.60
N ILE A 135 1.43 -2.76 -10.97
CA ILE A 135 1.29 -2.34 -12.36
C ILE A 135 2.65 -2.26 -13.05
N ALA A 136 3.65 -1.66 -12.40
CA ALA A 136 5.00 -1.55 -12.97
C ALA A 136 5.64 -2.92 -13.21
N ILE A 137 5.45 -3.89 -12.31
CA ILE A 137 5.95 -5.26 -12.52
C ILE A 137 5.22 -5.95 -13.67
N GLU A 138 3.90 -5.81 -13.76
CA GLU A 138 3.12 -6.40 -14.86
C GLU A 138 3.49 -5.79 -16.22
N GLU A 139 3.67 -4.47 -16.30
CA GLU A 139 4.09 -3.77 -17.52
C GLU A 139 5.52 -4.14 -17.93
N CYS A 140 6.45 -4.15 -16.97
CA CYS A 140 7.82 -4.60 -17.17
C CYS A 140 7.88 -6.06 -17.63
N GLY A 141 7.07 -6.94 -17.03
CA GLY A 141 6.98 -8.35 -17.39
C GLY A 141 6.43 -8.59 -18.81
N LYS A 142 5.42 -7.81 -19.23
CA LYS A 142 4.93 -7.82 -20.62
C LYS A 142 6.01 -7.35 -21.60
N GLY A 143 6.71 -6.26 -21.28
CA GLY A 143 7.83 -5.76 -22.07
C GLY A 143 8.96 -6.79 -22.19
N LEU A 144 9.29 -7.46 -21.08
CA LEU A 144 10.28 -8.53 -21.04
C LEU A 144 9.87 -9.71 -21.93
N LYS A 145 8.62 -10.17 -21.82
CA LYS A 145 8.09 -11.25 -22.67
C LYS A 145 8.19 -10.89 -24.16
N ASN A 146 7.81 -9.67 -24.53
CA ASN A 146 7.91 -9.19 -25.91
C ASN A 146 9.37 -9.10 -26.40
N ALA A 147 10.29 -8.61 -25.56
CA ALA A 147 11.70 -8.56 -25.91
C ALA A 147 12.30 -9.96 -26.12
N MET A 148 11.89 -10.94 -25.31
CA MET A 148 12.30 -12.33 -25.48
C MET A 148 11.72 -12.95 -26.76
N LEU A 149 10.44 -12.69 -27.07
CA LEU A 149 9.79 -13.11 -28.31
C LEU A 149 10.50 -12.58 -29.57
N ASN A 150 10.96 -11.33 -29.53
CA ASN A 150 11.64 -10.69 -30.65
C ASN A 150 13.16 -10.96 -30.68
N HIS A 151 13.68 -11.76 -29.74
CA HIS A 151 15.11 -11.98 -29.51
C HIS A 151 15.91 -10.66 -29.40
N ASP A 152 15.30 -9.61 -28.84
CA ASP A 152 15.97 -8.34 -28.53
C ASP A 152 16.66 -8.42 -27.17
N HIS A 153 17.93 -8.84 -27.21
CA HIS A 153 18.77 -9.00 -26.02
C HIS A 153 19.02 -7.68 -25.26
N ILE A 154 18.99 -6.53 -25.96
CA ILE A 154 19.23 -5.22 -25.35
C ILE A 154 18.02 -4.84 -24.50
N SER A 155 16.83 -4.90 -25.09
CA SER A 155 15.58 -4.63 -24.37
C SER A 155 15.33 -5.64 -23.26
N LYS A 156 15.62 -6.93 -23.49
CA LYS A 156 15.51 -7.97 -22.46
C LYS A 156 16.35 -7.61 -21.22
N MET A 157 17.63 -7.28 -21.43
CA MET A 157 18.51 -6.89 -20.32
C MET A 157 18.00 -5.65 -19.60
N ARG A 158 17.54 -4.64 -20.34
CA ARG A 158 16.94 -3.41 -19.76
C ARG A 158 15.74 -3.75 -18.87
N TYR A 159 14.82 -4.61 -19.31
CA TYR A 159 13.67 -5.02 -18.51
C TYR A 159 14.05 -5.85 -17.28
N ILE A 160 15.09 -6.71 -17.36
CA ILE A 160 15.61 -7.42 -16.17
C ILE A 160 16.16 -6.41 -15.14
N GLU A 161 16.89 -5.39 -15.58
CA GLU A 161 17.42 -4.33 -14.72
C GLU A 161 16.31 -3.48 -14.09
N GLU A 162 15.28 -3.16 -14.87
CA GLU A 162 14.10 -2.44 -14.43
C GLU A 162 13.32 -3.25 -13.38
N LEU A 163 13.09 -4.54 -13.62
CA LEU A 163 12.42 -5.44 -12.67
C LEU A 163 13.21 -5.56 -11.36
N GLU A 164 14.54 -5.68 -11.41
CA GLU A 164 15.42 -5.68 -10.23
C GLU A 164 15.26 -4.39 -9.41
N THR A 165 15.17 -3.26 -10.09
CA THR A 165 15.01 -1.94 -9.46
C THR A 165 13.64 -1.80 -8.80
N ILE A 166 12.57 -2.22 -9.49
CA ILE A 166 11.20 -2.16 -8.97
C ILE A 166 11.06 -3.03 -7.71
N VAL A 167 11.60 -4.26 -7.73
CA VAL A 167 11.57 -5.18 -6.57
C VAL A 167 12.41 -4.65 -5.41
N ALA A 168 13.56 -4.02 -5.68
CA ALA A 168 14.37 -3.37 -4.64
C ALA A 168 13.62 -2.21 -3.97
N ASN A 169 12.93 -1.38 -4.76
CA ASN A 169 12.14 -0.27 -4.26
C ASN A 169 10.93 -0.74 -3.44
N LEU A 170 10.24 -1.79 -3.90
CA LEU A 170 9.16 -2.42 -3.14
C LEU A 170 9.68 -2.95 -1.79
N ASN A 171 10.84 -3.60 -1.78
CA ASN A 171 11.49 -4.09 -0.57
C ASN A 171 11.79 -2.98 0.43
N HIS A 172 12.37 -1.88 -0.04
CA HIS A 172 12.70 -0.74 0.80
C HIS A 172 11.42 -0.10 1.37
N TYR A 173 10.42 0.12 0.52
CA TYR A 173 9.14 0.69 0.91
C TYR A 173 8.42 -0.19 1.94
N TYR A 174 8.21 -1.48 1.64
CA TYR A 174 7.49 -2.38 2.54
C TYR A 174 8.24 -2.59 3.87
N GLY A 175 9.57 -2.75 3.82
CA GLY A 175 10.40 -2.85 5.01
C GLY A 175 10.37 -1.59 5.88
N TYR A 176 10.26 -0.40 5.27
CA TYR A 176 10.05 0.85 6.01
C TYR A 176 8.67 0.87 6.69
N GLN A 177 7.61 0.52 5.96
CA GLN A 177 6.25 0.55 6.52
C GLN A 177 6.04 -0.44 7.67
N LEU A 178 6.71 -1.60 7.63
CA LEU A 178 6.70 -2.55 8.75
C LEU A 178 7.36 -1.96 10.01
N ARG A 179 8.49 -1.26 9.87
CA ARG A 179 9.21 -0.66 11.01
C ARG A 179 8.47 0.50 11.67
N VAL A 180 7.71 1.27 10.89
CA VAL A 180 6.92 2.40 11.40
C VAL A 180 5.68 1.92 12.18
N GLY A 181 5.40 0.60 12.20
CA GLY A 181 4.29 0.02 12.96
C GLY A 181 2.91 0.32 12.36
N ALA A 182 2.87 0.92 11.17
CA ALA A 182 1.64 1.26 10.52
C ALA A 182 0.86 0.00 10.10
N ILE A 183 1.56 -1.04 9.68
CA ILE A 183 1.03 -2.33 9.22
C ILE A 183 0.53 -3.21 10.41
N GLY A 184 0.16 -2.63 11.55
CA GLY A 184 -0.37 -3.38 12.72
C GLY A 184 -1.89 -3.62 12.70
N GLU A 185 -2.65 -2.91 11.89
CA GLU A 185 -4.12 -2.99 11.86
C GLU A 185 -4.63 -3.69 10.59
N GLY A 186 -5.87 -4.20 10.56
CA GLY A 186 -6.40 -5.09 9.50
C GLY A 186 -6.26 -4.70 8.02
N TRP A 187 -5.84 -3.47 7.70
CA TRP A 187 -5.41 -3.06 6.35
C TRP A 187 -4.03 -3.63 5.96
N ALA A 188 -3.17 -3.87 6.94
CA ALA A 188 -1.90 -4.57 6.85
C ALA A 188 -2.01 -5.84 6.01
N LYS A 189 -2.99 -6.67 6.36
CA LYS A 189 -3.33 -7.92 5.68
C LYS A 189 -3.60 -7.75 4.18
N LYS A 190 -4.37 -6.71 3.79
CA LYS A 190 -4.65 -6.45 2.37
C LYS A 190 -3.39 -5.97 1.65
N GLY A 191 -2.61 -5.11 2.32
CA GLY A 191 -1.32 -4.62 1.82
C GLY A 191 -0.33 -5.75 1.61
N SER A 192 -0.11 -6.60 2.61
CA SER A 192 0.81 -7.74 2.57
C SER A 192 0.38 -8.79 1.56
N LEU A 193 -0.92 -9.08 1.41
CA LEU A 193 -1.43 -9.90 0.30
C LEU A 193 -1.17 -9.31 -1.08
N LYS A 194 -1.21 -7.98 -1.21
CA LYS A 194 -0.90 -7.30 -2.48
C LYS A 194 0.59 -7.39 -2.77
N VAL A 195 1.45 -7.12 -1.78
CA VAL A 195 2.92 -7.31 -1.88
C VAL A 195 3.24 -8.75 -2.27
N ALA A 196 2.64 -9.73 -1.62
CA ALA A 196 2.81 -11.15 -1.92
C ALA A 196 2.48 -11.50 -3.38
N ARG A 197 1.33 -11.03 -3.89
CA ARG A 197 0.96 -11.21 -5.30
C ARG A 197 1.95 -10.54 -6.24
N THR A 198 2.39 -9.33 -5.91
CA THR A 198 3.38 -8.56 -6.68
C THR A 198 4.72 -9.31 -6.77
N ILE A 199 5.23 -9.86 -5.67
CA ILE A 199 6.49 -10.63 -5.68
C ILE A 199 6.36 -12.00 -6.34
N ILE A 200 5.18 -12.65 -6.31
CA ILE A 200 4.91 -13.87 -7.09
C ILE A 200 5.09 -13.57 -8.58
N ARG A 201 4.48 -12.50 -9.09
CA ARG A 201 4.63 -12.09 -10.50
C ARG A 201 6.07 -11.79 -10.86
N ALA A 202 6.78 -11.08 -10.00
CA ALA A 202 8.20 -10.82 -10.18
C ALA A 202 9.02 -12.12 -10.27
N ALA A 203 8.71 -13.12 -9.43
CA ALA A 203 9.36 -14.42 -9.45
C ALA A 203 9.08 -15.20 -10.74
N GLU A 204 7.82 -15.17 -11.22
CA GLU A 204 7.42 -15.79 -12.49
C GLU A 204 8.22 -15.21 -13.66
N PHE A 205 8.31 -13.87 -13.77
CA PHE A 205 9.08 -13.22 -14.83
C PHE A 205 10.59 -13.46 -14.71
N ALA A 206 11.12 -13.51 -13.49
CA ALA A 206 12.51 -13.81 -13.23
C ALA A 206 12.90 -15.23 -13.67
N SER A 207 12.07 -16.22 -13.29
CA SER A 207 12.26 -17.62 -13.67
C SER A 207 12.19 -17.78 -15.19
N MET A 208 11.19 -17.16 -15.82
CA MET A 208 11.03 -17.17 -17.28
C MET A 208 12.29 -16.65 -17.99
N ALA A 209 12.79 -15.48 -17.61
CA ALA A 209 13.98 -14.90 -18.23
C ALA A 209 15.27 -15.70 -17.96
N GLY A 210 15.31 -16.43 -16.85
CA GLY A 210 16.48 -17.18 -16.40
C GLY A 210 16.58 -18.59 -16.97
N MET A 211 15.46 -19.16 -17.41
CA MET A 211 15.37 -20.50 -18.02
C MET A 211 15.66 -20.51 -19.52
N GLU A 212 15.83 -19.34 -20.14
CA GLU A 212 16.10 -19.23 -21.57
C GLU A 212 17.48 -19.78 -21.95
N ALA A 213 17.54 -20.57 -23.03
CA ALA A 213 18.75 -21.25 -23.49
C ALA A 213 19.94 -20.36 -23.90
N PHE A 214 19.70 -19.07 -24.12
CA PHE A 214 20.74 -18.15 -24.57
C PHE A 214 21.09 -17.05 -23.56
N ALA A 215 20.70 -17.24 -22.29
CA ALA A 215 20.96 -16.26 -21.23
C ALA A 215 22.47 -16.11 -20.93
N THR A 216 22.94 -14.87 -20.85
CA THR A 216 24.36 -14.58 -20.52
C THR A 216 24.65 -14.77 -19.02
N PRO A 217 25.92 -14.99 -18.62
CA PRO A 217 26.31 -15.04 -17.20
C PRO A 217 25.92 -13.75 -16.44
N ARG A 218 25.92 -12.61 -17.12
CA ARG A 218 25.52 -11.31 -16.57
C ARG A 218 24.01 -11.25 -16.30
N GLU A 219 23.20 -11.75 -17.23
CA GLU A 219 21.74 -11.89 -17.05
C GLU A 219 21.42 -12.82 -15.90
N GLN A 220 22.05 -14.00 -15.85
CA GLN A 220 21.87 -14.97 -14.77
C GLN A 220 22.22 -14.37 -13.40
N SER A 221 23.33 -13.64 -13.29
CA SER A 221 23.74 -12.98 -12.04
C SER A 221 22.74 -11.92 -11.55
N ARG A 222 22.05 -11.23 -12.47
CA ARG A 222 20.99 -10.27 -12.13
C ARG A 222 19.72 -10.98 -11.67
N ILE A 223 19.33 -12.05 -12.36
CA ILE A 223 18.17 -12.86 -11.98
C ILE A 223 18.37 -13.46 -10.59
N GLU A 224 19.57 -13.96 -10.27
CA GLU A 224 19.89 -14.45 -8.92
C GLU A 224 19.83 -13.36 -7.85
N ARG A 225 20.25 -12.12 -8.16
CA ARG A 225 20.08 -10.97 -7.25
C ARG A 225 18.61 -10.68 -7.02
N LEU A 226 17.81 -10.67 -8.07
CA LEU A 226 16.37 -10.44 -8.01
C LEU A 226 15.66 -11.53 -7.19
N MET A 227 16.00 -12.80 -7.40
CA MET A 227 15.48 -13.93 -6.61
C MET A 227 15.84 -13.79 -5.12
N ARG A 228 17.06 -13.34 -4.79
CA ARG A 228 17.45 -13.02 -3.40
C ARG A 228 16.63 -11.88 -2.80
N GLN A 229 16.35 -10.83 -3.58
CA GLN A 229 15.50 -9.72 -3.14
C GLN A 229 14.06 -10.18 -2.86
N ILE A 230 13.51 -11.06 -3.70
CA ILE A 230 12.17 -11.65 -3.50
C ILE A 230 12.14 -12.50 -2.21
N LYS A 231 13.15 -13.34 -1.96
CA LYS A 231 13.26 -14.09 -0.69
C LYS A 231 13.29 -13.17 0.52
N LYS A 232 13.98 -12.03 0.41
CA LYS A 232 14.02 -11.02 1.48
C LYS A 232 12.63 -10.44 1.73
N THR A 233 11.86 -10.09 0.70
CA THR A 233 10.48 -9.61 0.88
C THR A 233 9.59 -10.67 1.51
N LEU A 234 9.76 -11.92 1.08
CA LEU A 234 9.01 -13.04 1.61
C LEU A 234 9.28 -13.28 3.10
N ALA A 235 10.55 -13.18 3.53
CA ALA A 235 10.90 -13.28 4.94
C ALA A 235 10.25 -12.16 5.78
N LEU A 236 10.12 -10.96 5.22
CA LEU A 236 9.41 -9.85 5.88
C LEU A 236 7.90 -10.12 6.00
N LEU A 237 7.27 -10.71 4.98
CA LEU A 237 5.86 -11.11 5.03
C LEU A 237 5.60 -12.18 6.10
N TYR A 238 6.56 -13.07 6.37
CA TYR A 238 6.43 -14.13 7.36
C TYR A 238 6.55 -13.65 8.82
N GLN A 239 7.07 -12.42 9.03
CA GLN A 239 7.12 -11.81 10.36
C GLN A 239 5.77 -11.25 10.83
N GLU A 240 4.74 -11.22 9.98
CA GLU A 240 3.37 -10.88 10.40
C GLU A 240 2.72 -12.03 11.19
N ASP A 241 1.98 -11.71 12.26
CA ASP A 241 1.25 -12.63 13.17
C ASP A 241 0.10 -13.44 12.50
N GLN A 242 0.18 -13.76 11.20
CA GLN A 242 -0.84 -14.53 10.45
C GLN A 242 -0.23 -15.60 9.51
N PRO A 243 0.40 -16.67 10.05
CA PRO A 243 1.12 -17.66 9.26
C PRO A 243 0.25 -18.41 8.23
N ASP A 244 -1.01 -18.71 8.54
CA ASP A 244 -1.90 -19.54 7.70
C ASP A 244 -2.11 -18.99 6.28
N ILE A 245 -2.07 -17.66 6.15
CA ILE A 245 -2.33 -16.97 4.88
C ILE A 245 -1.10 -16.95 3.98
N PHE A 246 0.09 -16.88 4.59
CA PHE A 246 1.35 -16.75 3.86
C PHE A 246 1.99 -18.10 3.53
N ILE A 247 1.61 -19.19 4.19
CA ILE A 247 2.11 -20.54 3.88
C ILE A 247 1.87 -20.93 2.40
N PRO A 248 0.65 -20.82 1.83
CA PRO A 248 0.42 -21.16 0.42
C PRO A 248 1.23 -20.30 -0.57
N ILE A 249 1.40 -19.02 -0.23
CA ILE A 249 2.14 -18.03 -1.01
C ILE A 249 3.63 -18.38 -1.01
N ASN A 250 4.19 -18.69 0.15
CA ASN A 250 5.56 -19.16 0.27
C ASN A 250 5.76 -20.45 -0.51
N ASN A 251 4.87 -21.43 -0.37
CA ASN A 251 4.97 -22.69 -1.12
C ASN A 251 4.93 -22.47 -2.64
N ARG A 252 4.17 -21.48 -3.14
CA ARG A 252 4.16 -21.12 -4.56
C ARG A 252 5.50 -20.51 -4.99
N ILE A 253 6.03 -19.56 -4.21
CA ILE A 253 7.32 -18.93 -4.52
C ILE A 253 8.46 -19.95 -4.46
N GLN A 254 8.50 -20.81 -3.44
CA GLN A 254 9.51 -21.87 -3.35
C GLN A 254 9.44 -22.80 -4.56
N ARG A 255 8.23 -23.22 -5.00
CA ARG A 255 8.08 -24.03 -6.22
C ARG A 255 8.68 -23.37 -7.46
N ILE A 256 8.47 -22.07 -7.65
CA ILE A 256 9.07 -21.32 -8.78
C ILE A 256 10.60 -21.35 -8.67
N PHE A 257 11.12 -21.17 -7.46
CA PHE A 257 12.56 -21.13 -7.21
C PHE A 257 13.21 -22.49 -7.39
N ASP A 258 12.57 -23.56 -6.91
CA ASP A 258 13.02 -24.94 -7.06
C ASP A 258 13.01 -25.35 -8.53
N HIS A 259 11.95 -24.96 -9.27
CA HIS A 259 11.88 -25.18 -10.71
C HIS A 259 13.04 -24.48 -11.43
N TYR A 260 13.28 -23.19 -11.14
CA TYR A 260 14.41 -22.44 -11.69
C TYR A 260 15.77 -23.10 -11.39
N ASN A 261 16.01 -23.47 -10.12
CA ASN A 261 17.26 -24.10 -9.71
C ASN A 261 17.46 -25.47 -10.37
N LYS A 262 16.41 -26.28 -10.47
CA LYS A 262 16.46 -27.60 -11.09
C LYS A 262 16.79 -27.51 -12.59
N SER A 263 16.13 -26.61 -13.32
CA SER A 263 16.43 -26.40 -14.75
C SER A 263 17.86 -25.92 -14.97
N LYS A 264 18.39 -25.09 -14.07
CA LYS A 264 19.78 -24.67 -14.10
C LYS A 264 20.76 -25.83 -13.88
N ILE A 265 20.50 -26.71 -12.89
CA ILE A 265 21.35 -27.86 -12.57
C ILE A 265 21.33 -28.91 -13.70
N ASN A 266 20.14 -29.22 -14.21
CA ASN A 266 19.98 -30.23 -15.25
C ASN A 266 20.42 -29.74 -16.64
N ASN A 267 20.84 -28.47 -16.75
CA ASN A 267 21.08 -27.78 -18.01
C ASN A 267 19.88 -27.88 -18.98
N GLU A 268 18.68 -28.07 -18.42
CA GLU A 268 17.39 -28.10 -19.09
C GLU A 268 16.97 -26.66 -19.39
N GLN A 269 17.71 -26.02 -20.28
CA GLN A 269 17.34 -24.71 -20.76
C GLN A 269 16.18 -24.84 -21.75
N ILE A 270 15.14 -24.06 -21.52
CA ILE A 270 13.93 -24.11 -22.34
C ILE A 270 14.17 -23.26 -23.59
N HIS A 271 13.98 -23.87 -24.77
CA HIS A 271 13.87 -23.14 -26.03
C HIS A 271 12.50 -22.46 -26.08
N TYR A 272 12.42 -21.28 -25.47
CA TYR A 272 11.14 -20.64 -25.18
C TYR A 272 10.39 -20.16 -26.44
N TYR A 273 11.08 -19.91 -27.56
CA TYR A 273 10.47 -19.35 -28.76
C TYR A 273 10.99 -19.98 -30.06
N SER A 274 10.04 -20.49 -30.86
CA SER A 274 10.24 -20.99 -32.23
C SER A 274 9.43 -20.22 -33.28
N GLU A 275 8.75 -19.15 -32.86
CA GLU A 275 7.89 -18.33 -33.72
C GLU A 275 8.70 -17.32 -34.54
N ILE A 276 8.31 -17.12 -35.79
CA ILE A 276 8.96 -16.17 -36.70
C ILE A 276 8.22 -14.83 -36.61
N THR A 277 8.78 -13.86 -35.88
CA THR A 277 8.20 -12.52 -35.77
C THR A 277 8.71 -11.58 -36.89
N PRO A 278 7.90 -10.60 -37.35
CA PRO A 278 8.32 -9.68 -38.41
C PRO A 278 9.59 -8.87 -38.07
N GLU A 279 9.78 -8.51 -36.80
CA GLU A 279 10.98 -7.83 -36.32
C GLU A 279 12.24 -8.70 -36.40
N LEU A 280 12.08 -10.00 -36.13
CA LEU A 280 13.16 -10.97 -36.22
C LEU A 280 13.55 -11.21 -37.68
N VAL A 281 12.58 -11.32 -38.59
CA VAL A 281 12.82 -11.39 -40.04
C VAL A 281 13.60 -10.16 -40.52
N LYS A 282 13.20 -8.96 -40.07
CA LYS A 282 13.91 -7.71 -40.39
C LYS A 282 15.34 -7.72 -39.86
N SER A 283 15.54 -8.20 -38.64
CA SER A 283 16.87 -8.30 -38.00
C SER A 283 17.78 -9.27 -38.73
N VAL A 284 17.27 -10.42 -39.17
CA VAL A 284 18.00 -11.38 -40.01
C VAL A 284 18.32 -10.77 -41.37
N ASN A 285 17.35 -10.12 -42.02
CA ASN A 285 17.53 -9.51 -43.33
C ASN A 285 18.61 -8.41 -43.35
N ASN A 286 18.65 -7.58 -42.30
CA ASN A 286 19.67 -6.54 -42.15
C ASN A 286 21.10 -7.10 -41.99
N LEU A 287 21.24 -8.36 -41.55
CA LEU A 287 22.53 -9.03 -41.36
C LEU A 287 22.96 -9.86 -42.58
N LEU A 288 22.10 -10.00 -43.60
CA LEU A 288 22.43 -10.72 -44.82
C LEU A 288 23.28 -9.83 -45.77
N PRO A 289 24.44 -10.32 -46.25
CA PRO A 289 25.21 -9.64 -47.27
C PRO A 289 24.54 -9.79 -48.65
N LEU A 290 24.97 -8.95 -49.60
CA LEU A 290 24.61 -9.09 -51.01
C LEU A 290 25.00 -10.50 -51.52
N GLN A 291 24.10 -11.12 -52.29
CA GLN A 291 24.31 -12.47 -52.82
C GLN A 291 25.54 -12.51 -53.76
N PRO A 292 26.27 -13.64 -53.84
CA PRO A 292 25.99 -14.96 -53.25
C PRO A 292 26.45 -15.11 -51.79
N TRP A 293 25.72 -15.90 -51.01
CA TRP A 293 26.01 -16.06 -49.58
C TRP A 293 27.10 -17.12 -49.31
N PRO A 294 28.00 -16.87 -48.34
CA PRO A 294 28.96 -17.87 -47.89
C PRO A 294 28.29 -19.10 -47.25
N LYS A 295 28.96 -20.26 -47.36
CA LYS A 295 28.52 -21.50 -46.70
C LYS A 295 28.38 -21.27 -45.19
N ASN A 296 27.29 -21.78 -44.59
CA ASN A 296 26.96 -21.66 -43.17
C ASN A 296 26.62 -20.23 -42.66
N ILE A 297 26.21 -19.30 -43.53
CA ILE A 297 25.85 -17.95 -43.08
C ILE A 297 24.77 -17.93 -41.98
N HIS A 298 23.83 -18.88 -42.03
CA HIS A 298 22.80 -19.08 -41.01
C HIS A 298 23.40 -19.35 -39.61
N LYS A 299 24.56 -20.02 -39.50
CA LYS A 299 25.23 -20.26 -38.21
C LYS A 299 25.83 -18.98 -37.64
N THR A 300 26.44 -18.16 -38.51
CA THR A 300 27.03 -16.87 -38.11
C THR A 300 25.95 -15.89 -37.66
N ILE A 301 24.86 -15.80 -38.41
CA ILE A 301 23.71 -14.95 -38.05
C ILE A 301 23.02 -15.49 -36.78
N ALA A 302 22.81 -16.81 -36.69
CA ALA A 302 22.25 -17.44 -35.49
C ALA A 302 23.10 -17.16 -34.24
N SER A 303 24.43 -17.23 -34.34
CA SER A 303 25.32 -16.90 -33.23
C SER A 303 25.27 -15.41 -32.83
N LYS A 304 25.14 -14.49 -33.80
CA LYS A 304 25.05 -13.05 -33.54
C LYS A 304 23.73 -12.67 -32.89
N LEU A 305 22.63 -13.24 -33.36
CA LEU A 305 21.28 -13.01 -32.85
C LEU A 305 20.92 -13.90 -31.65
N ARG A 306 21.81 -14.83 -31.28
CA ARG A 306 21.61 -15.84 -30.22
C ARG A 306 20.28 -16.60 -30.36
N ILE A 307 20.03 -17.07 -31.57
CA ILE A 307 18.88 -17.91 -31.92
C ILE A 307 19.35 -19.31 -32.30
N SER A 308 18.44 -20.28 -32.32
CA SER A 308 18.80 -21.62 -32.79
C SER A 308 19.16 -21.60 -34.29
N ASN A 309 20.12 -22.44 -34.68
CA ASN A 309 20.50 -22.58 -36.09
C ASN A 309 19.31 -22.96 -36.98
N ARG A 310 18.38 -23.78 -36.47
CA ARG A 310 17.16 -24.19 -37.16
C ARG A 310 16.20 -23.01 -37.39
N LEU A 311 16.02 -22.16 -36.39
CA LEU A 311 15.16 -20.97 -36.50
C LEU A 311 15.73 -19.98 -37.53
N CYS A 312 17.04 -19.71 -37.49
CA CYS A 312 17.68 -18.84 -38.47
C CYS A 312 17.57 -19.38 -39.90
N HIS A 313 17.69 -20.70 -40.07
CA HIS A 313 17.50 -21.35 -41.37
C HIS A 313 16.08 -21.17 -41.89
N LYS A 314 15.05 -21.44 -41.05
CA LYS A 314 13.65 -21.22 -41.41
C LYS A 314 13.36 -19.76 -41.81
N ILE A 315 13.96 -18.80 -41.12
CA ILE A 315 13.79 -17.37 -41.45
C ILE A 315 14.43 -17.05 -42.80
N ILE A 316 15.66 -17.52 -43.05
CA ILE A 316 16.33 -17.32 -44.34
C ILE A 316 15.52 -17.97 -45.48
N ASP A 317 14.99 -19.18 -45.28
CA ASP A 317 14.12 -19.84 -46.25
C ASP A 317 12.85 -19.03 -46.52
N SER A 318 12.24 -18.44 -45.48
CA SER A 318 11.06 -17.58 -45.63
C SER A 318 11.33 -16.26 -46.38
N ILE A 319 12.57 -15.75 -46.34
CA ILE A 319 13.00 -14.56 -47.08
C ILE A 319 13.21 -14.90 -48.57
N ILE A 320 13.71 -16.10 -48.88
CA ILE A 320 13.95 -16.56 -50.26
C ILE A 320 12.63 -16.96 -50.94
N ASN A 321 11.74 -17.67 -50.22
CA ASN A 321 10.49 -18.21 -50.74
C ASN A 321 9.27 -17.64 -49.98
N PRO A 322 8.86 -16.39 -50.26
CA PRO A 322 7.75 -15.74 -49.55
C PRO A 322 6.40 -16.44 -49.72
N SER A 323 6.22 -17.29 -50.73
CA SER A 323 4.98 -18.03 -51.03
C SER A 323 4.73 -19.25 -50.13
N GLN A 324 5.69 -19.72 -49.34
CA GLN A 324 5.50 -20.84 -48.38
C GLN A 324 5.26 -20.39 -46.93
N ALA A 325 5.47 -19.11 -46.61
CA ALA A 325 5.35 -18.60 -45.24
C ALA A 325 3.90 -18.46 -44.74
N GLN A 326 2.90 -18.42 -45.62
CA GLN A 326 1.49 -18.34 -45.25
C GLN A 326 0.84 -19.69 -44.93
N ALA A 327 1.48 -20.81 -45.28
CA ALA A 327 0.93 -22.15 -45.04
C ALA A 327 1.30 -22.72 -43.66
N SER A 328 2.39 -22.25 -43.02
CA SER A 328 2.86 -22.78 -41.73
C SER A 328 2.31 -22.05 -40.50
N THR A 329 1.66 -20.91 -40.68
CA THR A 329 1.02 -20.14 -39.60
C THR A 329 -0.37 -20.67 -39.23
N GLY A 330 -0.98 -21.53 -40.07
CA GLY A 330 -2.34 -22.04 -39.88
C GLY A 330 -2.46 -23.28 -38.98
N ASP A 331 -1.41 -24.10 -38.89
CA ASP A 331 -1.54 -25.44 -38.29
C ASP A 331 -1.18 -25.53 -36.80
N VAL A 332 -0.66 -24.46 -36.18
CA VAL A 332 -0.24 -24.47 -34.76
C VAL A 332 -1.27 -23.85 -33.81
N ILE A 333 -2.29 -23.16 -34.34
CA ILE A 333 -3.30 -22.46 -33.52
C ILE A 333 -4.25 -23.45 -32.81
N LEU A 334 -4.31 -24.72 -33.20
CA LEU A 334 -5.26 -25.69 -32.63
C LEU A 334 -4.76 -26.52 -31.44
N GLU A 335 -3.47 -26.48 -31.08
CA GLU A 335 -2.95 -27.32 -29.98
C GLU A 335 -2.56 -26.54 -28.70
N ALA A 336 -2.54 -25.20 -28.71
CA ALA A 336 -2.09 -24.40 -27.56
C ALA A 336 -3.21 -23.93 -26.60
N ASP A 337 -4.48 -24.20 -26.91
CA ASP A 337 -5.65 -23.81 -26.09
C ASP A 337 -6.20 -24.96 -25.20
N GLN A 338 -5.45 -26.06 -25.05
CA GLN A 338 -5.78 -27.12 -24.10
C GLN A 338 -4.54 -27.52 -23.27
N GLU A 339 -4.30 -26.79 -22.18
CA GLU A 339 -3.91 -27.32 -20.86
C GLU A 339 -3.84 -26.23 -19.77
#